data_AF-A0A534CTM0-F1
#
_entry.id   AF-A0A534CTM0-F1
#
_cell.length_a   1.000
_cell.length_b   1.000
_cell.length_c   1.000
_cell.angle_alpha   90.00
_cell.angle_beta   90.00
_cell.angle_gamma   90.00
#
_symmetry.space_group_name_H-M   'P 1'
#
loop_
_entity.id
_entity.type
_entity.pdbx_description
1 polymer ?
#
loop_
_entity_poly.entity_id
_entity_poly.type
_entity_poly.pdbx_seq_one_letter_code
_entity_poly.pdbx_strand_id
1 'polypeptide(L)' 'MTRRIQVHQVDAFTREPFTGNPTGVVLNADALSEAQMLAIARELN' A
#
# COMPACT_ATOMS: atom_id res chain seq x y z
N MET A 1 -21.18 -5.56 1.90
CA MET A 1 -20.25 -6.44 1.15
C MET A 1 -18.83 -6.06 1.53
N THR A 2 -18.06 -6.99 2.10
CA THR A 2 -16.67 -6.73 2.50
C THR A 2 -15.76 -6.95 1.30
N ARG A 3 -14.92 -5.97 0.96
CA ARG A 3 -13.94 -6.06 -0.13
C ARG A 3 -12.57 -6.35 0.46
N ARG A 4 -11.88 -7.37 -0.04
CA ARG A 4 -10.45 -7.61 0.28
C ARG A 4 -9.59 -6.86 -0.73
N ILE A 5 -8.52 -6.26 -0.22
CA ILE A 5 -7.50 -5.57 -1.02
C ILE A 5 -6.16 -6.21 -0.64
N GLN A 6 -5.36 -6.53 -1.65
CA GLN A 6 -4.01 -7.04 -1.43
C GLN A 6 -3.05 -5.85 -1.35
N VAL A 7 -2.28 -5.80 -0.26
CA VAL A 7 -1.28 -4.77 -0.01
C VAL A 7 0.08 -5.45 0.16
N HIS A 8 1.10 -4.91 -0.47
CA HIS A 8 2.49 -5.29 -0.27
C HIS A 8 3.21 -4.17 0.47
N GLN A 9 3.90 -4.50 1.56
CA GLN A 9 4.83 -3.59 2.20
C GLN A 9 6.23 -3.90 1.69
N VAL A 10 6.90 -2.88 1.16
CA VAL A 10 8.23 -3.00 0.56
C VAL A 10 9.14 -1.92 1.12
N ASP A 11 10.39 -2.29 1.33
CA ASP A 11 11.46 -1.35 1.67
C ASP A 11 12.15 -0.92 0.37
N ALA A 12 11.80 0.26 -0.13
CA ALA A 12 12.37 0.79 -1.37
C ALA A 12 13.83 1.24 -1.16
N PHE A 13 14.61 1.19 -2.24
CA PHE A 13 16.03 1.60 -2.28
C PHE A 13 16.98 0.77 -1.41
N THR A 14 16.57 -0.43 -0.99
CA THR A 14 17.43 -1.35 -0.23
C THR A 14 17.21 -2.81 -0.65
N ARG A 15 18.09 -3.68 -0.16
CA ARG A 15 17.90 -5.15 -0.14
C ARG A 15 17.93 -5.71 1.29
N GLU A 16 18.23 -4.87 2.27
CA GLU A 16 18.27 -5.24 3.69
C GLU A 16 16.93 -4.91 4.35
N PRO A 17 16.28 -5.86 5.04
CA PRO A 17 15.00 -5.62 5.71
C PRO A 17 15.08 -4.46 6.72
N PHE A 18 14.00 -3.67 6.81
CA PHE A 18 13.85 -2.57 7.76
C PHE A 18 14.82 -1.39 7.52
N THR A 19 15.30 -1.23 6.30
CA THR A 19 16.15 -0.09 5.88
C THR A 19 15.54 0.59 4.65
N GLY A 20 16.13 1.70 4.18
CA GLY A 20 15.59 2.40 3.01
C GLY A 20 14.29 3.15 3.30
N ASN A 21 13.33 3.11 2.37
CA ASN A 21 12.05 3.81 2.49
C ASN A 21 10.85 2.83 2.48
N PRO A 22 10.17 2.62 3.62
CA PRO A 22 9.00 1.74 3.67
C PRO A 22 7.87 2.31 2.82
N THR A 23 7.24 1.48 2.00
CA THR A 23 6.20 1.90 1.05
C THR A 23 5.12 0.83 0.94
N GLY A 24 3.85 1.24 0.99
CA GLY A 24 2.71 0.38 0.68
C GLY A 24 2.40 0.37 -0.81
N VAL A 25 2.21 -0.82 -1.39
CA VAL A 25 1.85 -1.01 -2.80
C VAL A 25 0.53 -1.78 -2.88
N VAL A 26 -0.45 -1.20 -3.57
CA VAL A 26 -1.74 -1.83 -3.88
C VAL A 26 -1.79 -2.13 -5.37
N LEU A 27 -1.95 -3.40 -5.73
CA LEU A 27 -2.05 -3.84 -7.12
C LEU A 27 -3.52 -3.79 -7.60
N ASN A 28 -3.73 -3.60 -8.90
CA ASN A 28 -5.06 -3.62 -9.55
C ASN A 28 -6.06 -2.64 -8.90
N ALA A 29 -5.62 -1.41 -8.67
CA ALA A 29 -6.37 -0.39 -7.93
C ALA A 29 -7.43 0.34 -8.77
N ASP A 30 -7.67 -0.05 -10.03
CA ASP A 30 -8.56 0.67 -10.98
C ASP A 30 -10.00 0.84 -10.47
N ALA A 31 -10.45 -0.08 -9.62
CA ALA A 31 -11.79 -0.06 -9.04
C ALA A 31 -11.84 0.63 -7.66
N LEU A 32 -10.78 1.34 -7.24
CA LEU A 32 -10.77 2.17 -6.04
C LEU A 32 -11.01 3.63 -6.42
N SER A 33 -11.84 4.32 -5.66
CA SER A 33 -11.91 5.78 -5.77
C SER A 33 -10.70 6.43 -5.11
N GLU A 34 -10.40 7.67 -5.48
CA GLU A 34 -9.34 8.46 -4.84
C GLU A 34 -9.52 8.54 -3.32
N ALA A 35 -10.77 8.74 -2.86
CA ALA A 35 -11.08 8.76 -1.43
C ALA A 35 -10.75 7.44 -0.73
N GLN A 36 -10.98 6.30 -1.41
CA GLN A 36 -10.59 4.99 -0.88
C GLN A 36 -9.07 4.81 -0.87
N MET A 37 -8.37 5.23 -1.92
CA MET A 37 -6.91 5.18 -1.96
C MET A 37 -6.29 6.03 -0.84
N LEU A 38 -6.82 7.22 -0.59
CA LEU A 38 -6.40 8.08 0.52
C LEU A 38 -6.69 7.47 1.89
N ALA A 39 -7.84 6.80 2.05
CA ALA A 39 -8.15 6.09 3.29
C ALA A 39 -7.19 4.92 3.54
N ILE A 40 -6.85 4.16 2.51
CA ILE A 40 -5.85 3.08 2.59
C ILE A 40 -4.47 3.66 2.94
N ALA A 41 -4.05 4.74 2.28
CA ALA A 41 -2.76 5.37 2.57
C ALA A 41 -2.66 5.85 4.02
N ARG A 42 -3.77 6.35 4.61
CA ARG A 42 -3.84 6.73 6.02
C ARG A 42 -3.76 5.55 6.98
N GLU A 43 -4.32 4.39 6.59
CA GLU A 43 -4.29 3.17 7.41
C GLU A 43 -2.89 2.52 7.44
N LEU A 44 -2.11 2.68 6.38
CA LEU A 44 -0.77 2.08 6.26
C LEU A 44 0.34 2.87 6.98
N ASN A 45 0.01 4.02 7.58
CA ASN A 45 0.94 4.97 8.17
C ASN A 45 0.75 5.06 9.68
#